data_AF-A0A2M7E7S5-F1
#
_entry.id   AF-A0A2M7E7S5-F1
#
_cell.length_a   1.000
_cell.length_b   1.000
_cell.length_c   1.000
_cell.angle_alpha   90.00
_cell.angle_beta   90.00
_cell.angle_gamma   90.00
#
_symmetry.space_group_name_H-M   'P 1'
#
loop_
_entity.id
_entity.type
_entity.pdbx_description
1 polymer ?
#
loop_
_entity_poly.entity_id
_entity_poly.type
_entity_poly.pdbx_seq_one_letter_code
_entity_poly.pdbx_strand_id
1 'polypeptide(L)'
;MDRLTKEVKEYAKKCGADLVGIAPVERFKNAPARMSPKDLLPSAKSVIVVGIHHLDASVELGGEPSPHDTGPYDIQCTAMNPKLDDIAFLLGRFLEEKGYITLPIPVTNIWRYKGYKDLKVDFAPDLAHRYAAVAAGLGEIGWSGLFLSPQFGPRQRINSIITEAELTPDPIYSGKPLCDKCMECVKHCPTDAFRKEVKRINKIEIGGKIFKFPDTNKWRCAWAENFALSLDLKIPEKVDEKVILHTMEKYGRRGGEAGSCLKYCMVPERRYYDNKYTSAPHRRKEKLNVSAREIVNKIKEIAKENSIDLLAIGNKSDFKSHPLVHPEFHLPDAESIICLGIKEANEENPDFKGAILRRLNYVEFEIGHYLDIIGYSVITRTEIADDLVARQLGVYEGDFCFTTVLINAKLPEIAWKVKKEKRAKIEKEDLRRFSKKRGADLVGFFSQKRFEEFKNNILKTKLLSQKENFYI
;
A
#
# COMPACT_ATOMS: atom_id res chain seq x y z
N MET A 1 23.66 18.18 5.83
CA MET A 1 22.37 18.08 5.13
C MET A 1 21.75 19.47 5.12
N ASP A 2 21.39 19.97 3.96
CA ASP A 2 20.75 21.29 3.83
C ASP A 2 19.32 21.31 4.44
N ARG A 3 18.79 22.51 4.62
CA ARG A 3 17.49 22.74 5.27
C ARG A 3 16.33 22.11 4.49
N LEU A 4 16.30 22.26 3.16
CA LEU A 4 15.19 21.78 2.34
C LEU A 4 15.13 20.24 2.38
N THR A 5 16.27 19.58 2.27
CA THR A 5 16.37 18.11 2.38
C THR A 5 15.82 17.61 3.72
N LYS A 6 16.14 18.31 4.82
CA LYS A 6 15.61 17.97 6.15
C LYS A 6 14.09 18.12 6.18
N GLU A 7 13.55 19.24 5.70
CA GLU A 7 12.10 19.49 5.65
C GLU A 7 11.36 18.43 4.82
N VAL A 8 11.90 18.06 3.65
CA VAL A 8 11.34 17.00 2.78
C VAL A 8 11.27 15.66 3.51
N LYS A 9 12.37 15.23 4.17
CA LYS A 9 12.41 13.96 4.89
C LYS A 9 11.47 13.93 6.08
N GLU A 10 11.40 15.02 6.85
CA GLU A 10 10.49 15.14 7.99
C GLU A 10 9.03 15.15 7.55
N TYR A 11 8.71 15.85 6.45
CA TYR A 11 7.37 15.88 5.90
C TYR A 11 6.93 14.51 5.37
N ALA A 12 7.79 13.81 4.61
CA ALA A 12 7.53 12.45 4.14
C ALA A 12 7.23 11.47 5.29
N LYS A 13 8.02 11.52 6.37
CA LYS A 13 7.78 10.71 7.58
C LYS A 13 6.49 11.09 8.27
N LYS A 14 6.18 12.39 8.38
CA LYS A 14 4.91 12.88 8.94
C LYS A 14 3.70 12.38 8.13
N CYS A 15 3.83 12.23 6.81
CA CYS A 15 2.80 11.65 5.95
C CYS A 15 2.68 10.11 6.05
N GLY A 16 3.60 9.45 6.78
CA GLY A 16 3.55 8.02 7.05
C GLY A 16 4.59 7.16 6.32
N ALA A 17 5.63 7.75 5.72
CA ALA A 17 6.72 6.97 5.12
C ALA A 17 7.65 6.36 6.19
N ASP A 18 7.90 5.05 6.10
CA ASP A 18 8.89 4.34 6.93
C ASP A 18 10.32 4.55 6.43
N LEU A 19 10.46 4.58 5.11
CA LEU A 19 11.73 4.77 4.41
C LEU A 19 11.66 6.07 3.62
N VAL A 20 12.71 6.88 3.69
CA VAL A 20 12.88 8.06 2.86
C VAL A 20 14.33 8.16 2.44
N GLY A 21 14.59 8.14 1.14
CA GLY A 21 15.92 8.25 0.55
C GLY A 21 15.93 9.25 -0.59
N ILE A 22 17.08 9.85 -0.84
CA ILE A 22 17.26 10.85 -1.91
C ILE A 22 18.43 10.43 -2.79
N ALA A 23 18.17 10.37 -4.10
CA ALA A 23 19.16 10.09 -5.12
C ALA A 23 19.39 11.33 -5.99
N PRO A 24 20.65 11.64 -6.36
CA PRO A 24 20.92 12.60 -7.41
C PRO A 24 20.69 11.92 -8.77
N VAL A 25 20.25 12.68 -9.78
CA VAL A 25 19.90 12.14 -11.10
C VAL A 25 21.06 11.45 -11.83
N GLU A 26 22.30 11.79 -11.49
CA GLU A 26 23.53 11.19 -12.01
C GLU A 26 23.61 9.68 -11.75
N ARG A 27 22.97 9.19 -10.67
CA ARG A 27 22.90 7.75 -10.38
C ARG A 27 22.03 6.96 -11.37
N PHE A 28 21.27 7.65 -12.22
CA PHE A 28 20.42 7.08 -13.26
C PHE A 28 21.03 7.21 -14.67
N LYS A 29 22.32 7.56 -14.80
CA LYS A 29 23.01 7.70 -16.10
C LYS A 29 22.89 6.49 -17.04
N ASN A 30 22.69 5.30 -16.48
CA ASN A 30 22.56 4.02 -17.22
C ASN A 30 21.09 3.61 -17.42
N ALA A 31 20.12 4.42 -16.98
CA ALA A 31 18.71 4.13 -17.20
C ALA A 31 18.38 4.26 -18.70
N PRO A 32 17.53 3.38 -19.26
CA PRO A 32 17.09 3.51 -20.63
C PRO A 32 16.45 4.87 -20.90
N ALA A 33 16.58 5.34 -22.14
CA ALA A 33 15.86 6.52 -22.59
C ALA A 33 14.35 6.35 -22.34
N ARG A 34 13.66 7.43 -21.96
CA ARG A 34 12.24 7.45 -21.53
C ARG A 34 11.95 6.79 -20.18
N MET A 35 12.95 6.23 -19.51
CA MET A 35 12.84 5.67 -18.15
C MET A 35 13.76 6.37 -17.15
N SER A 36 14.53 7.36 -17.61
CA SER A 36 15.45 8.14 -16.79
C SER A 36 14.73 9.37 -16.19
N PRO A 37 15.11 9.83 -14.99
CA PRO A 37 14.53 11.03 -14.41
C PRO A 37 14.62 12.27 -15.31
N LYS A 38 15.73 12.44 -16.04
CA LYS A 38 15.93 13.58 -16.95
C LYS A 38 15.10 13.50 -18.22
N ASP A 39 14.71 12.30 -18.68
CA ASP A 39 13.80 12.20 -19.83
C ASP A 39 12.35 12.47 -19.43
N LEU A 40 11.98 12.16 -18.18
CA LEU A 40 10.65 12.42 -17.64
C LEU A 40 10.48 13.88 -17.23
N LEU A 41 11.51 14.46 -16.61
CA LEU A 41 11.58 15.87 -16.22
C LEU A 41 12.99 16.42 -16.54
N PRO A 42 13.17 17.14 -17.67
CA PRO A 42 14.49 17.62 -18.10
C PRO A 42 15.24 18.50 -17.08
N SER A 43 14.52 19.26 -16.25
CA SER A 43 15.12 20.08 -15.19
C SER A 43 15.45 19.30 -13.91
N ALA A 44 15.19 17.99 -13.86
CA ALA A 44 15.36 17.20 -12.64
C ALA A 44 16.80 17.22 -12.12
N LYS A 45 16.93 17.41 -10.81
CA LYS A 45 18.18 17.33 -10.06
C LYS A 45 18.18 16.19 -9.04
N SER A 46 17.02 15.88 -8.46
CA SER A 46 16.89 14.88 -7.42
C SER A 46 15.70 13.94 -7.65
N VAL A 47 15.82 12.72 -7.11
CA VAL A 47 14.73 11.75 -6.99
C VAL A 47 14.55 11.42 -5.51
N ILE A 48 13.39 11.75 -4.96
CA ILE A 48 12.98 11.36 -3.61
C ILE A 48 12.30 10.01 -3.70
N VAL A 49 12.65 9.10 -2.81
CA VAL A 49 12.08 7.76 -2.74
C VAL A 49 11.49 7.56 -1.35
N VAL A 50 10.21 7.20 -1.31
CA VAL A 50 9.49 6.91 -0.07
C VAL A 50 9.04 5.45 -0.06
N GLY A 51 8.99 4.83 1.11
CA GLY A 51 8.50 3.47 1.24
C GLY A 51 7.73 3.24 2.52
N ILE A 52 6.80 2.29 2.47
CA ILE A 52 6.03 1.79 3.61
C ILE A 52 6.11 0.27 3.64
N HIS A 53 6.30 -0.30 4.82
CA HIS A 53 6.40 -1.75 4.99
C HIS A 53 5.02 -2.41 5.12
N HIS A 54 4.95 -3.68 4.75
CA HIS A 54 3.77 -4.52 4.98
C HIS A 54 3.70 -4.93 6.45
N LEU A 55 2.51 -5.24 6.93
CA LEU A 55 2.34 -6.01 8.16
C LEU A 55 2.92 -7.41 7.92
N ASP A 56 3.81 -7.89 8.78
CA ASP A 56 4.49 -9.17 8.55
C ASP A 56 3.50 -10.32 8.47
N ALA A 57 2.52 -10.37 9.38
CA ALA A 57 1.52 -11.44 9.43
C ALA A 57 0.65 -11.46 8.16
N SER A 58 0.32 -10.29 7.59
CA SER A 58 -0.41 -10.21 6.32
C SER A 58 0.34 -10.87 5.15
N VAL A 59 1.67 -10.77 5.13
CA VAL A 59 2.51 -11.41 4.10
C VAL A 59 2.72 -12.89 4.41
N GLU A 60 2.95 -13.22 5.67
CA GLU A 60 3.27 -14.58 6.11
C GLU A 60 2.07 -15.52 6.03
N LEU A 61 0.87 -15.04 6.35
CA LEU A 61 -0.36 -15.82 6.41
C LEU A 61 -1.25 -15.64 5.16
N GLY A 62 -1.03 -14.59 4.36
CA GLY A 62 -1.75 -14.40 3.09
C GLY A 62 -1.25 -15.29 1.96
N GLY A 63 -2.05 -15.43 0.90
CA GLY A 63 -1.71 -16.30 -0.24
C GLY A 63 -1.74 -17.79 0.11
N GLU A 64 -2.71 -18.21 0.93
CA GLU A 64 -2.97 -19.59 1.33
C GLU A 64 -4.47 -19.89 1.17
N PRO A 65 -4.86 -21.07 0.67
CA PRO A 65 -4.02 -22.22 0.30
C PRO A 65 -3.29 -22.06 -1.05
N SER A 66 -3.64 -21.04 -1.84
CA SER A 66 -2.98 -20.71 -3.10
C SER A 66 -2.58 -19.23 -3.10
N PRO A 67 -1.55 -18.83 -3.87
CA PRO A 67 -1.25 -17.40 -4.07
C PRO A 67 -2.45 -16.57 -4.55
N HIS A 68 -3.46 -17.17 -5.19
CA HIS A 68 -4.70 -16.48 -5.56
C HIS A 68 -5.56 -16.04 -4.37
N ASP A 69 -5.43 -16.71 -3.24
CA ASP A 69 -6.16 -16.43 -2.00
C ASP A 69 -5.37 -15.37 -1.21
N THR A 70 -5.30 -14.16 -1.77
CA THR A 70 -4.47 -13.07 -1.27
C THR A 70 -4.78 -12.70 0.18
N GLY A 71 -6.07 -12.70 0.54
CA GLY A 71 -6.56 -12.46 1.89
C GLY A 71 -5.93 -11.21 2.51
N PRO A 72 -5.24 -11.33 3.66
CA PRO A 72 -4.68 -10.18 4.36
C PRO A 72 -3.56 -9.45 3.57
N TYR A 73 -2.98 -10.08 2.53
CA TYR A 73 -2.01 -9.43 1.64
C TYR A 73 -2.62 -8.27 0.84
N ASP A 74 -3.95 -8.27 0.63
CA ASP A 74 -4.65 -7.23 -0.14
C ASP A 74 -4.55 -5.83 0.48
N ILE A 75 -4.12 -5.72 1.73
CA ILE A 75 -3.78 -4.44 2.37
C ILE A 75 -2.80 -3.61 1.53
N GLN A 76 -1.98 -4.29 0.72
CA GLN A 76 -1.10 -3.67 -0.25
C GLN A 76 -1.86 -2.76 -1.23
N CYS A 77 -2.97 -3.27 -1.78
CA CYS A 77 -3.76 -2.57 -2.79
C CYS A 77 -4.78 -1.62 -2.17
N THR A 78 -5.38 -1.99 -1.03
CA THR A 78 -6.48 -1.23 -0.42
C THR A 78 -6.02 -0.04 0.42
N ALA A 79 -4.81 -0.10 0.99
CA ALA A 79 -4.29 0.95 1.87
C ALA A 79 -2.89 1.42 1.50
N MET A 80 -1.93 0.49 1.31
CA MET A 80 -0.53 0.86 1.14
C MET A 80 -0.27 1.66 -0.15
N ASN A 81 -0.70 1.13 -1.30
CA ASN A 81 -0.52 1.81 -2.59
C ASN A 81 -1.20 3.21 -2.60
N PRO A 82 -2.49 3.34 -2.23
CA PRO A 82 -3.14 4.65 -2.10
C PRO A 82 -2.40 5.62 -1.16
N LYS A 83 -1.90 5.14 -0.01
CA LYS A 83 -1.17 5.98 0.95
C LYS A 83 0.18 6.45 0.40
N LEU A 84 0.86 5.64 -0.40
CA LEU A 84 2.09 6.06 -1.10
C LEU A 84 1.83 7.10 -2.19
N ASP A 85 0.70 7.00 -2.91
CA ASP A 85 0.30 8.04 -3.86
C ASP A 85 -0.08 9.33 -3.13
N ASP A 86 -0.78 9.25 -1.99
CA ASP A 86 -1.06 10.42 -1.13
C ASP A 86 0.24 11.10 -0.66
N ILE A 87 1.22 10.32 -0.19
CA ILE A 87 2.54 10.83 0.22
C ILE A 87 3.24 11.53 -0.96
N ALA A 88 3.24 10.90 -2.14
CA ALA A 88 3.91 11.45 -3.32
C ALA A 88 3.23 12.75 -3.81
N PHE A 89 1.90 12.79 -3.80
CA PHE A 89 1.12 13.99 -4.13
C PHE A 89 1.38 15.13 -3.15
N LEU A 90 1.32 14.85 -1.84
CA LEU A 90 1.56 15.86 -0.81
C LEU A 90 2.99 16.40 -0.84
N LEU A 91 3.98 15.54 -1.09
CA LEU A 91 5.37 15.98 -1.31
C LEU A 91 5.54 16.82 -2.57
N GLY A 92 4.87 16.43 -3.66
CA GLY A 92 4.83 17.21 -4.90
C GLY A 92 4.34 18.62 -4.64
N ARG A 93 3.18 18.75 -3.99
CA ARG A 93 2.61 20.03 -3.57
C ARG A 93 3.53 20.83 -2.68
N PHE A 94 4.11 20.19 -1.66
CA PHE A 94 5.02 20.84 -0.73
C PHE A 94 6.24 21.47 -1.44
N LEU A 95 6.75 20.83 -2.49
CA LEU A 95 7.86 21.34 -3.29
C LEU A 95 7.41 22.41 -4.29
N GLU A 96 6.25 22.23 -4.93
CA GLU A 96 5.67 23.23 -5.83
C GLU A 96 5.33 24.55 -5.11
N GLU A 97 4.83 24.49 -3.87
CA GLU A 97 4.61 25.67 -3.02
C GLU A 97 5.90 26.44 -2.71
N LYS A 98 7.06 25.78 -2.82
CA LYS A 98 8.39 26.40 -2.70
C LYS A 98 9.00 26.80 -4.04
N GLY A 99 8.26 26.63 -5.14
CA GLY A 99 8.66 27.03 -6.48
C GLY A 99 9.45 25.97 -7.25
N TYR A 100 9.45 24.71 -6.83
CA TYR A 100 10.15 23.62 -7.53
C TYR A 100 9.19 22.78 -8.36
N ILE A 101 9.44 22.69 -9.67
CA ILE A 101 8.77 21.73 -10.55
C ILE A 101 9.04 20.32 -10.05
N THR A 102 7.96 19.58 -9.82
CA THR A 102 8.00 18.25 -9.23
C THR A 102 7.03 17.32 -9.94
N LEU A 103 7.51 16.11 -10.24
CA LEU A 103 6.77 15.05 -10.92
C LEU A 103 6.66 13.83 -10.00
N PRO A 104 5.54 13.68 -9.26
CA PRO A 104 5.19 12.44 -8.58
C PRO A 104 4.97 11.31 -9.59
N ILE A 105 5.54 10.14 -9.35
CA ILE A 105 5.28 8.94 -10.15
C ILE A 105 4.20 8.09 -9.43
N PRO A 106 3.29 7.41 -10.15
CA PRO A 106 2.35 6.48 -9.52
C PRO A 106 3.03 5.22 -8.97
N VAL A 107 2.65 4.75 -7.78
CA VAL A 107 3.28 3.61 -7.07
C VAL A 107 3.30 2.27 -7.85
N THR A 108 2.36 2.08 -8.79
CA THR A 108 2.29 0.93 -9.70
C THR A 108 2.13 1.45 -11.12
N ASN A 109 3.24 1.64 -11.84
CA ASN A 109 3.29 2.39 -13.10
C ASN A 109 3.65 1.55 -14.35
N ILE A 110 3.35 0.25 -14.37
CA ILE A 110 3.59 -0.56 -15.56
C ILE A 110 2.46 -0.32 -16.56
N TRP A 111 2.68 0.62 -17.49
CA TRP A 111 1.70 1.00 -18.51
C TRP A 111 2.06 0.49 -19.92
N ARG A 112 3.28 -0.01 -20.12
CA ARG A 112 3.81 -0.40 -21.44
C ARG A 112 4.15 -1.89 -21.46
N TYR A 113 3.15 -2.73 -21.71
CA TYR A 113 3.35 -4.18 -21.86
C TYR A 113 4.21 -4.55 -23.07
N LYS A 114 4.22 -3.70 -24.10
CA LYS A 114 5.09 -3.83 -25.28
C LYS A 114 6.10 -2.68 -25.31
N GLY A 115 7.19 -2.90 -26.02
CA GLY A 115 8.11 -1.83 -26.40
C GLY A 115 7.36 -0.61 -26.97
N TYR A 116 7.83 0.59 -26.60
CA TYR A 116 7.21 1.86 -26.94
C TYR A 116 8.20 2.76 -27.68
N LYS A 117 7.88 3.10 -28.94
CA LYS A 117 8.77 3.86 -29.84
C LYS A 117 10.14 3.15 -29.96
N ASP A 118 11.21 3.82 -29.55
CA ASP A 118 12.60 3.35 -29.48
C ASP A 118 12.90 2.47 -28.25
N LEU A 119 12.05 2.50 -27.21
CA LEU A 119 12.20 1.64 -26.04
C LEU A 119 11.74 0.22 -26.38
N LYS A 120 12.68 -0.70 -26.62
CA LYS A 120 12.41 -2.11 -26.96
C LYS A 120 12.34 -3.05 -25.73
N VAL A 121 11.75 -2.56 -24.65
CA VAL A 121 11.59 -3.29 -23.38
C VAL A 121 10.11 -3.51 -23.13
N ASP A 122 9.72 -4.77 -22.91
CA ASP A 122 8.37 -5.13 -22.48
C ASP A 122 8.20 -4.85 -20.98
N PHE A 123 6.97 -4.59 -20.55
CA PHE A 123 6.62 -4.24 -19.16
C PHE A 123 7.44 -3.05 -18.63
N ALA A 124 7.62 -2.03 -19.47
CA ALA A 124 8.40 -0.85 -19.11
C ALA A 124 7.57 0.12 -18.24
N PRO A 125 8.01 0.42 -17.01
CA PRO A 125 7.45 1.51 -16.22
C PRO A 125 7.97 2.87 -16.71
N ASP A 126 7.38 3.96 -16.22
CA ASP A 126 7.96 5.31 -16.40
C ASP A 126 9.28 5.43 -15.63
N LEU A 127 9.29 5.02 -14.36
CA LEU A 127 10.49 4.91 -13.54
C LEU A 127 10.41 3.61 -12.73
N ALA A 128 11.48 2.82 -12.74
CA ALA A 128 11.54 1.60 -11.95
C ALA A 128 11.84 1.91 -10.47
N HIS A 129 10.81 2.02 -9.63
CA HIS A 129 10.91 2.35 -8.19
C HIS A 129 11.96 1.52 -7.44
N ARG A 130 12.06 0.22 -7.71
CA ARG A 130 13.06 -0.66 -7.09
C ARG A 130 14.51 -0.21 -7.34
N TYR A 131 14.81 0.31 -8.53
CA TYR A 131 16.15 0.82 -8.85
C TYR A 131 16.35 2.22 -8.29
N ALA A 132 15.30 3.05 -8.28
CA ALA A 132 15.33 4.33 -7.62
C ALA A 132 15.64 4.19 -6.11
N ALA A 133 15.07 3.19 -5.43
CA ALA A 133 15.35 2.91 -4.03
C ALA A 133 16.82 2.57 -3.75
N VAL A 134 17.44 1.76 -4.62
CA VAL A 134 18.88 1.47 -4.54
C VAL A 134 19.70 2.72 -4.84
N ALA A 135 19.33 3.48 -5.88
CA ALA A 135 19.97 4.75 -6.20
C ALA A 135 19.84 5.76 -5.04
N ALA A 136 18.80 5.68 -4.23
CA ALA A 136 18.57 6.50 -3.04
C ALA A 136 19.24 5.94 -1.77
N GLY A 137 20.03 4.88 -1.89
CA GLY A 137 20.80 4.33 -0.78
C GLY A 137 19.99 3.52 0.24
N LEU A 138 18.73 3.18 -0.05
CA LEU A 138 17.84 2.52 0.90
C LEU A 138 18.12 1.01 1.06
N GLY A 139 18.93 0.41 0.18
CA GLY A 139 19.22 -1.02 0.22
C GLY A 139 19.79 -1.56 -1.09
N GLU A 140 19.48 -2.82 -1.42
CA GLU A 140 20.09 -3.58 -2.52
C GLU A 140 19.05 -4.33 -3.37
N ILE A 141 19.43 -4.78 -4.57
CA ILE A 141 18.61 -5.73 -5.35
C ILE A 141 18.97 -7.16 -4.97
N GLY A 142 17.96 -7.95 -4.58
CA GLY A 142 18.09 -9.38 -4.31
C GLY A 142 18.05 -10.25 -5.56
N TRP A 143 18.29 -11.55 -5.41
CA TRP A 143 18.26 -12.51 -6.52
C TRP A 143 16.90 -12.59 -7.23
N SER A 144 15.80 -12.38 -6.51
CA SER A 144 14.45 -12.31 -7.10
C SER A 144 14.25 -11.10 -8.02
N GLY A 145 15.19 -10.14 -8.02
CA GLY A 145 15.04 -8.84 -8.64
C GLY A 145 14.26 -7.84 -7.79
N LEU A 146 13.71 -8.23 -6.63
CA LEU A 146 13.08 -7.28 -5.72
C LEU A 146 14.11 -6.38 -5.03
N PHE A 147 13.67 -5.18 -4.65
CA PHE A 147 14.42 -4.32 -3.75
C PHE A 147 14.32 -4.84 -2.31
N LEU A 148 15.46 -4.91 -1.63
CA LEU A 148 15.59 -5.33 -0.24
C LEU A 148 16.08 -4.15 0.59
N SER A 149 15.38 -3.81 1.67
CA SER A 149 15.87 -2.90 2.72
C SER A 149 16.43 -3.71 3.89
N PRO A 150 17.38 -3.17 4.67
CA PRO A 150 17.89 -3.86 5.86
C PRO A 150 16.82 -4.03 6.96
N GLN A 151 15.81 -3.16 7.01
CA GLN A 151 14.77 -3.18 8.04
C GLN A 151 13.65 -4.17 7.74
N PHE A 152 13.22 -4.26 6.48
CA PHE A 152 11.98 -4.96 6.10
C PHE A 152 12.18 -6.01 4.99
N GLY A 153 13.40 -6.18 4.48
CA GLY A 153 13.66 -7.05 3.34
C GLY A 153 12.85 -6.63 2.13
N PRO A 154 12.11 -7.52 1.44
CA PRO A 154 11.25 -7.15 0.33
C PRO A 154 9.84 -6.69 0.74
N ARG A 155 9.49 -6.78 2.04
CA ARG A 155 8.11 -6.59 2.54
C ARG A 155 7.75 -5.11 2.65
N GLN A 156 7.80 -4.41 1.54
CA GLN A 156 7.53 -2.98 1.46
C GLN A 156 7.11 -2.58 0.06
N ARG A 157 6.36 -1.49 0.00
CA ARG A 157 6.05 -0.77 -1.24
C ARG A 157 6.82 0.53 -1.27
N ILE A 158 7.17 0.97 -2.47
CA ILE A 158 8.01 2.15 -2.69
C ILE A 158 7.39 3.00 -3.77
N ASN A 159 7.46 4.31 -3.59
CA ASN A 159 7.13 5.29 -4.60
C ASN A 159 8.29 6.30 -4.81
N SER A 160 8.26 7.03 -5.92
CA SER A 160 9.33 7.95 -6.31
C SER A 160 8.76 9.28 -6.80
N ILE A 161 9.46 10.36 -6.46
CA ILE A 161 9.11 11.73 -6.82
C ILE A 161 10.35 12.35 -7.47
N ILE A 162 10.23 12.83 -8.69
CA ILE A 162 11.32 13.48 -9.44
C ILE A 162 11.16 14.99 -9.27
N THR A 163 12.23 15.72 -8.98
CA THR A 163 12.13 17.17 -8.74
C THR A 163 13.35 17.92 -9.26
N GLU A 164 13.15 19.18 -9.65
CA GLU A 164 14.24 20.10 -9.95
C GLU A 164 14.93 20.64 -8.68
N ALA A 165 14.35 20.40 -7.50
CA ALA A 165 14.98 20.77 -6.24
C ALA A 165 16.33 20.06 -6.08
N GLU A 166 17.36 20.82 -5.74
CA GLU A 166 18.68 20.28 -5.42
C GLU A 166 18.69 19.86 -3.96
N LEU A 167 18.77 18.55 -3.72
CA LEU A 167 18.68 17.96 -2.39
C LEU A 167 19.97 17.21 -2.07
N THR A 168 20.38 17.21 -0.81
CA THR A 168 21.54 16.43 -0.35
C THR A 168 21.26 14.93 -0.57
N PRO A 169 22.02 14.23 -1.44
CA PRO A 169 21.79 12.82 -1.71
C PRO A 169 22.23 11.93 -0.55
N ASP A 170 21.53 10.82 -0.34
CA ASP A 170 21.91 9.80 0.64
C ASP A 170 23.09 8.97 0.11
N PRO A 171 24.00 8.48 0.97
CA PRO A 171 25.05 7.57 0.57
C PRO A 171 24.46 6.24 0.06
N ILE A 172 25.13 5.60 -0.89
CA ILE A 172 24.76 4.24 -1.31
C ILE A 172 24.90 3.30 -0.10
N TYR A 173 23.91 2.44 0.10
CA TYR A 173 23.93 1.43 1.15
C TYR A 173 25.24 0.65 1.12
N SER A 174 25.95 0.59 2.24
CA SER A 174 27.27 -0.07 2.38
C SER A 174 27.31 -1.09 3.52
N GLY A 175 26.15 -1.47 4.06
CA GLY A 175 26.05 -2.48 5.10
C GLY A 175 26.25 -3.91 4.58
N LYS A 176 25.88 -4.90 5.40
CA LYS A 176 26.03 -6.32 5.04
C LYS A 176 25.14 -6.68 3.84
N PRO A 177 25.55 -7.66 3.02
CA PRO A 177 24.74 -8.10 1.88
C PRO A 177 23.32 -8.49 2.29
N LEU A 178 22.32 -7.92 1.63
CA LEU A 178 20.91 -8.16 1.97
C LEU A 178 20.34 -9.45 1.35
N CYS A 179 21.04 -10.04 0.37
CA CYS A 179 20.69 -11.32 -0.23
C CYS A 179 21.86 -12.30 -0.09
N ASP A 180 21.60 -13.44 0.55
CA ASP A 180 22.53 -14.55 0.73
C ASP A 180 22.40 -15.64 -0.34
N LYS A 181 21.55 -15.41 -1.36
CA LYS A 181 21.25 -16.39 -2.41
C LYS A 181 20.72 -17.72 -1.87
N CYS A 182 19.87 -17.69 -0.83
CA CYS A 182 19.16 -18.87 -0.32
C CYS A 182 18.25 -19.59 -1.32
N MET A 183 17.88 -18.94 -2.44
CA MET A 183 17.02 -19.48 -3.51
C MET A 183 15.56 -19.78 -3.11
N GLU A 184 15.09 -19.31 -1.96
CA GLU A 184 13.67 -19.48 -1.56
C GLU A 184 12.69 -18.87 -2.57
N CYS A 185 13.04 -17.73 -3.17
CA CYS A 185 12.25 -17.11 -4.23
C CYS A 185 12.17 -17.95 -5.51
N VAL A 186 13.19 -18.77 -5.80
CA VAL A 186 13.21 -19.68 -6.94
C VAL A 186 12.38 -20.92 -6.65
N LYS A 187 12.55 -21.49 -5.44
CA LYS A 187 11.86 -22.69 -4.99
C LYS A 187 10.34 -22.53 -4.97
N HIS A 188 9.86 -21.38 -4.52
CA HIS A 188 8.42 -21.11 -4.33
C HIS A 188 7.77 -20.33 -5.47
N CYS A 189 8.43 -20.14 -6.62
CA CYS A 189 7.83 -19.43 -7.75
C CYS A 189 6.81 -20.32 -8.47
N PRO A 190 5.50 -19.98 -8.45
CA PRO A 190 4.46 -20.86 -9.00
C PRO A 190 4.52 -20.94 -10.53
N THR A 191 5.06 -19.91 -11.19
CA THR A 191 5.22 -19.85 -12.65
C THR A 191 6.58 -20.33 -13.14
N ASP A 192 7.48 -20.72 -12.24
CA ASP A 192 8.86 -21.13 -12.53
C ASP A 192 9.70 -20.09 -13.30
N ALA A 193 9.41 -18.80 -13.11
CA ALA A 193 9.98 -17.69 -13.87
C ALA A 193 11.50 -17.48 -13.70
N PHE A 194 12.11 -18.07 -12.66
CA PHE A 194 13.54 -17.96 -12.39
C PHE A 194 14.39 -19.09 -12.98
N ARG A 195 13.76 -20.16 -13.49
CA ARG A 195 14.45 -21.27 -14.17
C ARG A 195 14.06 -21.36 -15.64
N LYS A 196 12.78 -21.19 -15.96
CA LYS A 196 12.28 -21.23 -17.34
C LYS A 196 12.44 -19.89 -18.03
N GLU A 197 12.88 -19.95 -19.30
CA GLU A 197 12.93 -18.80 -20.21
C GLU A 197 13.80 -17.63 -19.70
N VAL A 198 14.76 -17.91 -18.80
CA VAL A 198 15.73 -16.91 -18.36
C VAL A 198 16.72 -16.65 -19.49
N LYS A 199 16.69 -15.46 -20.07
CA LYS A 199 17.52 -15.10 -21.23
C LYS A 199 19.00 -14.96 -20.86
N ARG A 200 19.27 -14.37 -19.70
CA ARG A 200 20.61 -14.08 -19.18
C ARG A 200 20.57 -13.73 -17.70
N ILE A 201 21.74 -13.55 -17.10
CA ILE A 201 21.86 -12.86 -15.81
C ILE A 201 22.06 -11.37 -16.08
N ASN A 202 21.12 -10.54 -15.64
CA ASN A 202 21.23 -9.10 -15.72
C ASN A 202 22.41 -8.62 -14.89
N LYS A 203 23.10 -7.57 -15.37
CA LYS A 203 24.14 -6.84 -14.66
C LYS A 203 23.78 -5.37 -14.72
N ILE A 204 23.42 -4.78 -13.59
CA ILE A 204 23.02 -3.37 -13.53
C ILE A 204 23.96 -2.64 -12.58
N GLU A 205 24.57 -1.55 -13.05
CA GLU A 205 25.37 -0.64 -12.24
C GLU A 205 24.51 0.51 -11.74
N ILE A 206 24.42 0.67 -10.42
CA ILE A 206 23.74 1.80 -9.76
C ILE A 206 24.67 2.32 -8.67
N GLY A 207 25.02 3.61 -8.74
CA GLY A 207 25.86 4.26 -7.73
C GLY A 207 27.22 3.57 -7.52
N GLY A 208 27.83 3.05 -8.58
CA GLY A 208 29.13 2.35 -8.54
C GLY A 208 29.07 0.90 -8.05
N LYS A 209 27.88 0.37 -7.72
CA LYS A 209 27.68 -1.05 -7.35
C LYS A 209 27.02 -1.83 -8.48
N ILE A 210 27.45 -3.07 -8.70
CA ILE A 210 26.89 -3.98 -9.71
C ILE A 210 25.97 -5.00 -9.03
N PHE A 211 24.71 -5.04 -9.47
CA PHE A 211 23.72 -6.01 -9.03
C PHE A 211 23.47 -7.07 -10.11
N LYS A 212 23.29 -8.34 -9.68
CA LYS A 212 23.09 -9.49 -10.57
C LYS A 212 21.85 -10.30 -10.17
N PHE A 213 20.97 -10.54 -11.13
CA PHE A 213 19.74 -11.33 -10.95
C PHE A 213 19.26 -11.89 -12.30
N PRO A 214 18.42 -12.94 -12.32
CA PRO A 214 17.90 -13.52 -13.56
C PRO A 214 17.05 -12.54 -14.39
N ASP A 215 17.26 -12.53 -15.70
CA ASP A 215 16.40 -11.83 -16.66
C ASP A 215 15.15 -12.67 -16.93
N THR A 216 14.18 -12.60 -16.02
CA THR A 216 12.96 -13.42 -16.06
C THR A 216 12.05 -13.01 -17.22
N ASN A 217 11.43 -14.00 -17.88
CA ASN A 217 10.38 -13.74 -18.86
C ASN A 217 9.18 -13.08 -18.15
N LYS A 218 8.90 -11.81 -18.49
CA LYS A 218 7.84 -11.03 -17.84
C LYS A 218 6.44 -11.51 -18.19
N TRP A 219 6.22 -12.06 -19.38
CA TRP A 219 4.93 -12.66 -19.74
C TRP A 219 4.61 -13.89 -18.87
N ARG A 220 5.61 -14.74 -18.60
CA ARG A 220 5.51 -15.86 -17.64
C ARG A 220 5.26 -15.38 -16.21
N CYS A 221 6.03 -14.38 -15.76
CA CYS A 221 5.90 -13.84 -14.40
C CYS A 221 4.53 -13.20 -14.17
N ALA A 222 3.99 -12.51 -15.19
CA ALA A 222 2.74 -11.78 -15.15
C ALA A 222 1.48 -12.64 -15.28
N TRP A 223 1.64 -13.97 -15.46
CA TRP A 223 0.56 -14.92 -15.73
C TRP A 223 -0.66 -14.73 -14.81
N ALA A 224 -0.46 -14.79 -13.50
CA ALA A 224 -1.52 -14.59 -12.52
C ALA A 224 -1.62 -13.11 -12.09
N GLU A 225 -0.49 -12.49 -11.71
CA GLU A 225 -0.51 -11.13 -11.12
C GLU A 225 -1.16 -10.07 -12.00
N ASN A 226 -0.81 -10.02 -13.30
CA ASN A 226 -1.31 -8.97 -14.21
C ASN A 226 -2.47 -9.45 -15.09
N PHE A 227 -2.47 -10.72 -15.48
CA PHE A 227 -3.46 -11.26 -16.42
C PHE A 227 -4.54 -12.12 -15.76
N ALA A 228 -4.45 -12.32 -14.44
CA ALA A 228 -5.43 -13.02 -13.65
C ALA A 228 -5.73 -14.45 -14.12
N LEU A 229 -4.78 -15.10 -14.79
CA LEU A 229 -4.91 -16.51 -15.18
C LEU A 229 -4.70 -17.41 -13.97
N SER A 230 -5.44 -18.53 -13.90
CA SER A 230 -5.28 -19.48 -12.79
C SER A 230 -3.89 -20.14 -12.83
N LEU A 231 -3.25 -20.23 -11.67
CA LEU A 231 -2.02 -21.01 -11.46
C LEU A 231 -2.24 -22.53 -11.51
N ASP A 232 -3.49 -23.00 -11.42
CA ASP A 232 -3.81 -24.43 -11.53
C ASP A 232 -3.75 -24.91 -12.99
N LEU A 233 -3.70 -23.98 -13.95
CA LEU A 233 -3.51 -24.30 -15.35
C LEU A 233 -2.07 -24.75 -15.61
N LYS A 234 -1.90 -25.75 -16.48
CA LYS A 234 -0.57 -26.13 -16.97
C LYS A 234 0.03 -24.97 -17.75
N ILE A 235 0.98 -24.26 -17.14
CA ILE A 235 1.71 -23.16 -17.79
C ILE A 235 2.60 -23.75 -18.90
N PRO A 236 2.43 -23.32 -20.17
CA PRO A 236 3.24 -23.81 -21.29
C PRO A 236 4.74 -23.58 -21.11
N GLU A 237 5.59 -24.32 -21.84
CA GLU A 237 7.06 -24.15 -21.76
C GLU A 237 7.54 -22.79 -22.28
N LYS A 238 6.82 -22.20 -23.24
CA LYS A 238 7.04 -20.85 -23.73
C LYS A 238 5.82 -20.01 -23.45
N VAL A 239 6.01 -18.86 -22.82
CA VAL A 239 4.91 -17.93 -22.51
C VAL A 239 5.21 -16.59 -23.18
N ASP A 240 4.34 -16.19 -24.09
CA ASP A 240 4.33 -14.87 -24.70
C ASP A 240 2.92 -14.29 -24.64
N GLU A 241 2.74 -13.10 -25.21
CA GLU A 241 1.45 -12.44 -25.27
C GLU A 241 0.36 -13.30 -25.93
N LYS A 242 0.68 -14.01 -27.02
CA LYS A 242 -0.32 -14.82 -27.74
C LYS A 242 -0.81 -15.98 -26.87
N VAL A 243 0.12 -16.61 -26.15
CA VAL A 243 -0.21 -17.66 -25.18
C VAL A 243 -1.12 -17.11 -24.09
N ILE A 244 -0.80 -15.94 -23.52
CA ILE A 244 -1.64 -15.30 -22.50
C ILE A 244 -3.04 -15.02 -23.05
N LEU A 245 -3.16 -14.33 -24.18
CA LEU A 245 -4.46 -13.95 -24.76
C LEU A 245 -5.31 -15.19 -25.11
N HIS A 246 -4.70 -16.21 -25.72
CA HIS A 246 -5.40 -17.45 -26.04
C HIS A 246 -5.87 -18.19 -24.78
N THR A 247 -5.03 -18.24 -23.74
CA THR A 247 -5.39 -18.88 -22.46
C THR A 247 -6.51 -18.12 -21.77
N MET A 248 -6.48 -16.79 -21.80
CA MET A 248 -7.55 -15.94 -21.25
C MET A 248 -8.87 -16.13 -22.00
N GLU A 249 -8.84 -16.20 -23.33
CA GLU A 249 -10.02 -16.47 -24.16
C GLU A 249 -10.61 -17.85 -23.85
N LYS A 250 -9.76 -18.86 -23.70
CA LYS A 250 -10.17 -20.25 -23.50
C LYS A 250 -10.67 -20.56 -22.07
N TYR A 251 -10.01 -20.01 -21.05
CA TYR A 251 -10.23 -20.39 -19.64
C TYR A 251 -10.76 -19.25 -18.77
N GLY A 252 -10.83 -18.02 -19.28
CA GLY A 252 -11.24 -16.86 -18.51
C GLY A 252 -10.18 -16.37 -17.52
N ARG A 253 -10.63 -15.56 -16.56
CA ARG A 253 -9.80 -14.99 -15.48
C ARG A 253 -10.28 -15.54 -14.14
N ARG A 254 -9.33 -15.85 -13.26
CA ARG A 254 -9.56 -16.24 -11.85
C ARG A 254 -9.48 -15.02 -10.93
N GLY A 255 -8.34 -14.32 -10.96
CA GLY A 255 -8.01 -13.22 -10.04
C GLY A 255 -6.50 -13.01 -9.97
N GLY A 256 -6.07 -11.93 -9.32
CA GLY A 256 -4.64 -11.67 -9.06
C GLY A 256 -4.01 -12.71 -8.12
N GLU A 257 -2.74 -12.51 -7.78
CA GLU A 257 -2.03 -13.36 -6.81
C GLU A 257 -1.19 -12.54 -5.83
N ALA A 258 -0.90 -13.13 -4.67
CA ALA A 258 0.11 -12.65 -3.75
C ALA A 258 1.50 -13.03 -4.27
N GLY A 259 2.42 -12.06 -4.24
CA GLY A 259 3.78 -12.25 -4.75
C GLY A 259 4.57 -13.27 -3.93
N SER A 260 4.72 -14.50 -4.44
CA SER A 260 5.47 -15.56 -3.73
C SER A 260 6.94 -15.18 -3.48
N CYS A 261 7.56 -14.45 -4.41
CA CYS A 261 8.93 -13.97 -4.22
C CYS A 261 9.07 -12.89 -3.14
N LEU A 262 7.97 -12.20 -2.78
CA LEU A 262 7.90 -11.27 -1.66
C LEU A 262 7.63 -12.04 -0.36
N LYS A 263 6.68 -12.99 -0.36
CA LYS A 263 6.32 -13.83 0.80
C LYS A 263 7.51 -14.62 1.36
N TYR A 264 8.21 -15.36 0.49
CA TYR A 264 9.27 -16.30 0.88
C TYR A 264 10.68 -15.69 0.97
N CYS A 265 10.83 -14.39 0.72
CA CYS A 265 12.13 -13.73 0.78
C CYS A 265 12.25 -12.86 2.04
N MET A 266 13.35 -13.03 2.78
CA MET A 266 13.68 -12.20 3.94
C MET A 266 15.20 -12.05 4.07
N VAL A 267 15.65 -10.90 4.58
CA VAL A 267 17.08 -10.60 4.75
C VAL A 267 17.70 -11.51 5.81
N PRO A 268 18.94 -12.02 5.61
CA PRO A 268 19.53 -13.03 6.48
C PRO A 268 19.58 -12.63 7.96
N GLU A 269 19.90 -11.36 8.25
CA GLU A 269 20.03 -10.86 9.62
C GLU A 269 18.71 -10.84 10.40
N ARG A 270 17.57 -10.78 9.69
CA ARG A 270 16.24 -10.76 10.32
C ARG A 270 15.46 -12.05 10.10
N ARG A 271 15.98 -13.01 9.33
CA ARG A 271 15.25 -14.22 8.98
C ARG A 271 15.28 -15.25 10.10
N TYR A 272 14.14 -15.86 10.40
CA TYR A 272 14.02 -17.11 11.15
C TYR A 272 12.80 -17.90 10.66
N TYR A 273 12.62 -19.12 11.12
CA TYR A 273 11.52 -19.99 10.68
C TYR A 273 10.76 -20.53 11.90
N ASP A 274 9.43 -20.48 11.84
CA ASP A 274 8.53 -21.19 12.73
C ASP A 274 7.45 -21.88 11.88
N ASN A 275 7.77 -23.10 11.47
CA ASN A 275 6.91 -23.87 10.56
C ASN A 275 5.57 -24.29 11.21
N LYS A 276 5.40 -24.09 12.52
CA LYS A 276 4.09 -24.29 13.18
C LYS A 276 3.14 -23.11 12.93
N TYR A 277 3.69 -21.94 12.64
CA TYR A 277 2.93 -20.72 12.41
C TYR A 277 2.66 -20.48 10.92
N THR A 278 3.70 -20.58 10.09
CA THR A 278 3.61 -20.36 8.63
C THR A 278 4.73 -21.08 7.89
N SER A 279 4.51 -21.34 6.59
CA SER A 279 5.53 -21.83 5.66
C SER A 279 6.56 -20.75 5.28
N ALA A 280 6.22 -19.46 5.45
CA ALA A 280 7.07 -18.33 5.11
C ALA A 280 8.14 -18.08 6.18
N PRO A 281 9.30 -17.48 5.83
CA PRO A 281 10.23 -17.00 6.83
C PRO A 281 9.60 -15.90 7.67
N HIS A 282 9.91 -15.85 8.97
CA HIS A 282 9.58 -14.72 9.81
C HIS A 282 10.63 -13.61 9.74
N ARG A 283 10.18 -12.38 10.00
CA ARG A 283 11.07 -11.23 10.26
C ARG A 283 11.24 -11.01 11.76
N ARG A 284 12.49 -10.99 12.24
CA ARG A 284 12.83 -10.60 13.61
C ARG A 284 12.52 -9.12 13.80
N LYS A 285 11.53 -8.85 14.65
CA LYS A 285 11.13 -7.52 15.10
C LYS A 285 11.76 -7.19 16.45
N GLU A 286 12.08 -5.91 16.64
CA GLU A 286 12.43 -5.39 17.95
C GLU A 286 11.14 -5.02 18.68
N LYS A 287 10.92 -5.57 19.86
CA LYS A 287 9.74 -5.26 20.66
C LYS A 287 10.00 -4.02 21.50
N LEU A 288 9.26 -2.95 21.21
CA LEU A 288 9.37 -1.71 21.96
C LEU A 288 8.60 -1.83 23.28
N ASN A 289 9.15 -1.24 24.35
CA ASN A 289 8.53 -1.27 25.67
C ASN A 289 7.42 -0.20 25.76
N VAL A 290 6.23 -0.53 25.25
CA VAL A 290 5.03 0.32 25.30
C VAL A 290 3.96 -0.41 26.10
N SER A 291 3.37 0.27 27.10
CA SER A 291 2.34 -0.36 27.93
C SER A 291 1.03 -0.55 27.15
N ALA A 292 0.22 -1.53 27.54
CA ALA A 292 -1.09 -1.78 26.91
C ALA A 292 -2.01 -0.54 26.95
N ARG A 293 -1.89 0.29 27.99
CA ARG A 293 -2.65 1.55 28.11
C ARG A 293 -2.20 2.59 27.09
N GLU A 294 -0.90 2.72 26.86
CA GLU A 294 -0.36 3.61 25.84
C GLU A 294 -0.75 3.16 24.43
N ILE A 295 -0.72 1.85 24.17
CA ILE A 295 -1.20 1.27 22.89
C ILE A 295 -2.66 1.64 22.66
N VAL A 296 -3.53 1.42 23.64
CA VAL A 296 -4.96 1.75 23.52
C VAL A 296 -5.21 3.25 23.34
N ASN A 297 -4.43 4.10 24.01
CA ASN A 297 -4.50 5.55 23.81
C ASN A 297 -4.12 5.93 22.39
N LYS A 298 -3.07 5.32 21.83
CA LYS A 298 -2.66 5.59 20.45
C LYS A 298 -3.68 5.08 19.42
N ILE A 299 -4.29 3.92 19.64
CA ILE A 299 -5.39 3.41 18.82
C ILE A 299 -6.57 4.41 18.81
N LYS A 300 -6.94 4.94 19.99
CA LYS A 300 -7.99 5.97 20.10
C LYS A 300 -7.63 7.27 19.38
N GLU A 301 -6.37 7.67 19.41
CA GLU A 301 -5.88 8.85 18.70
C GLU A 301 -6.03 8.65 17.18
N ILE A 302 -5.51 7.54 16.64
CA ILE A 302 -5.60 7.20 15.21
C ILE A 302 -7.07 7.10 14.76
N ALA A 303 -7.93 6.48 15.57
CA ALA A 303 -9.36 6.38 15.29
C ALA A 303 -10.03 7.77 15.21
N LYS A 304 -9.71 8.69 16.11
CA LYS A 304 -10.25 10.06 16.08
C LYS A 304 -9.75 10.86 14.89
N GLU A 305 -8.47 10.75 14.55
CA GLU A 305 -7.89 11.44 13.39
C GLU A 305 -8.53 10.99 12.06
N ASN A 306 -8.93 9.72 12.00
CA ASN A 306 -9.61 9.10 10.87
C ASN A 306 -11.13 9.18 10.92
N SER A 307 -11.72 9.99 11.81
CA SER A 307 -13.17 10.17 11.91
C SER A 307 -13.94 8.86 12.14
N ILE A 308 -13.40 7.98 12.98
CA ILE A 308 -14.09 6.75 13.41
C ILE A 308 -15.11 7.08 14.49
N ASP A 309 -16.33 6.56 14.33
CA ASP A 309 -17.45 6.82 15.23
C ASP A 309 -17.49 5.83 16.40
N LEU A 310 -16.92 4.64 16.22
CA LEU A 310 -16.95 3.54 17.18
C LEU A 310 -15.63 2.78 17.22
N LEU A 311 -15.13 2.48 18.41
CA LEU A 311 -14.00 1.58 18.68
C LEU A 311 -14.38 0.64 19.81
N ALA A 312 -14.23 -0.66 19.61
CA ALA A 312 -14.28 -1.66 20.66
C ALA A 312 -13.01 -2.50 20.64
N ILE A 313 -12.55 -2.91 21.82
CA ILE A 313 -11.47 -3.88 21.98
C ILE A 313 -12.00 -4.99 22.89
N GLY A 314 -11.94 -6.22 22.39
CA GLY A 314 -12.24 -7.44 23.14
C GLY A 314 -11.05 -8.39 23.17
N ASN A 315 -11.18 -9.46 23.94
CA ASN A 315 -10.18 -10.52 24.06
C ASN A 315 -10.58 -11.74 23.23
N LYS A 316 -9.60 -12.57 22.84
CA LYS A 316 -9.86 -13.85 22.17
C LYS A 316 -10.80 -14.75 22.96
N SER A 317 -10.77 -14.70 24.29
CA SER A 317 -11.68 -15.46 25.16
C SER A 317 -13.15 -15.20 24.88
N ASP A 318 -13.48 -14.00 24.40
CA ASP A 318 -14.86 -13.58 24.13
C ASP A 318 -15.46 -14.33 22.94
N PHE A 319 -14.60 -14.96 22.11
CA PHE A 319 -14.97 -15.67 20.89
C PHE A 319 -14.80 -17.20 21.01
N LYS A 320 -14.34 -17.73 22.16
CA LYS A 320 -13.97 -19.15 22.32
C LYS A 320 -15.08 -20.15 21.94
N SER A 321 -16.35 -19.78 22.12
CA SER A 321 -17.51 -20.60 21.78
C SER A 321 -18.34 -20.02 20.65
N HIS A 322 -17.82 -19.05 19.90
CA HIS A 322 -18.56 -18.42 18.81
C HIS A 322 -18.60 -19.39 17.61
N PRO A 323 -19.76 -19.66 17.01
CA PRO A 323 -19.87 -20.69 15.95
C PRO A 323 -19.14 -20.30 14.66
N LEU A 324 -19.03 -19.00 14.36
CA LEU A 324 -18.59 -18.48 13.06
C LEU A 324 -17.34 -17.60 13.10
N VAL A 325 -16.84 -17.23 14.27
CA VAL A 325 -15.76 -16.24 14.40
C VAL A 325 -14.65 -16.87 15.22
N HIS A 326 -13.55 -17.17 14.53
CA HIS A 326 -12.40 -17.89 15.09
C HIS A 326 -11.13 -17.07 14.80
N PRO A 327 -10.78 -16.10 15.66
CA PRO A 327 -9.62 -15.22 15.44
C PRO A 327 -8.32 -15.97 15.16
N GLU A 328 -8.12 -17.13 15.79
CA GLU A 328 -6.94 -18.00 15.62
C GLU A 328 -6.75 -18.55 14.20
N PHE A 329 -7.80 -18.62 13.38
CA PHE A 329 -7.67 -19.09 11.99
C PHE A 329 -7.11 -18.00 11.08
N HIS A 330 -7.17 -16.74 11.50
CA HIS A 330 -6.61 -15.61 10.75
C HIS A 330 -5.29 -15.13 11.35
N LEU A 331 -5.14 -15.21 12.68
CA LEU A 331 -3.90 -14.92 13.38
C LEU A 331 -3.71 -15.96 14.50
N PRO A 332 -2.85 -16.98 14.32
CA PRO A 332 -2.73 -18.11 15.25
C PRO A 332 -2.50 -17.73 16.71
N ASP A 333 -1.74 -16.65 16.93
CA ASP A 333 -1.37 -16.10 18.23
C ASP A 333 -2.23 -14.89 18.65
N ALA A 334 -3.42 -14.70 18.08
CA ALA A 334 -4.32 -13.62 18.45
C ALA A 334 -4.66 -13.63 19.96
N GLU A 335 -4.60 -12.45 20.57
CA GLU A 335 -4.94 -12.23 21.99
C GLU A 335 -6.07 -11.19 22.13
N SER A 336 -6.05 -10.14 21.31
CA SER A 336 -7.10 -9.11 21.29
C SER A 336 -7.65 -8.87 19.89
N ILE A 337 -8.91 -8.41 19.86
CA ILE A 337 -9.68 -8.08 18.66
C ILE A 337 -10.10 -6.62 18.76
N ILE A 338 -9.76 -5.83 17.76
CA ILE A 338 -10.10 -4.42 17.64
C ILE A 338 -11.18 -4.29 16.56
N CYS A 339 -12.34 -3.75 16.92
CA CYS A 339 -13.44 -3.47 16.00
C CYS A 339 -13.61 -1.96 15.87
N LEU A 340 -13.60 -1.47 14.64
CA LEU A 340 -13.75 -0.04 14.30
C LEU A 340 -15.02 0.12 13.45
N GLY A 341 -15.80 1.17 13.70
CA GLY A 341 -17.05 1.43 12.99
C GLY A 341 -17.20 2.89 12.57
N ILE A 342 -17.72 3.09 11.35
CA ILE A 342 -18.17 4.40 10.85
C ILE A 342 -19.67 4.30 10.56
N LYS A 343 -20.42 5.30 11.02
CA LYS A 343 -21.85 5.39 10.79
C LYS A 343 -22.14 5.79 9.34
N GLU A 344 -22.97 5.00 8.67
CA GLU A 344 -23.52 5.29 7.35
C GLU A 344 -24.66 6.33 7.48
N ALA A 345 -24.50 7.48 6.83
CA ALA A 345 -25.42 8.60 6.93
C ALA A 345 -26.60 8.50 5.95
N ASN A 346 -26.51 7.65 4.92
CA ASN A 346 -27.52 7.50 3.87
C ASN A 346 -27.36 6.15 3.14
N GLU A 347 -28.38 5.28 3.17
CA GLU A 347 -28.28 3.86 2.77
C GLU A 347 -28.18 3.62 1.25
N GLU A 348 -28.29 4.65 0.40
CA GLU A 348 -28.42 4.49 -1.07
C GLU A 348 -27.33 5.19 -1.92
N ASN A 349 -26.25 5.73 -1.33
CA ASN A 349 -25.17 6.36 -2.11
C ASN A 349 -23.91 5.46 -2.18
N PRO A 350 -23.64 4.80 -3.32
CA PRO A 350 -22.49 3.90 -3.46
C PRO A 350 -21.14 4.62 -3.33
N ASP A 351 -21.03 5.88 -3.72
CA ASP A 351 -19.80 6.67 -3.59
C ASP A 351 -19.50 7.00 -2.13
N PHE A 352 -20.54 7.28 -1.33
CA PHE A 352 -20.40 7.50 0.10
C PHE A 352 -19.94 6.22 0.82
N LYS A 353 -20.52 5.07 0.46
CA LYS A 353 -20.07 3.77 0.96
C LYS A 353 -18.62 3.47 0.57
N GLY A 354 -18.22 3.77 -0.67
CA GLY A 354 -16.84 3.68 -1.12
C GLY A 354 -15.88 4.55 -0.29
N ALA A 355 -16.29 5.77 0.07
CA ALA A 355 -15.51 6.66 0.93
C ALA A 355 -15.36 6.13 2.36
N ILE A 356 -16.43 5.53 2.93
CA ILE A 356 -16.38 4.86 4.23
C ILE A 356 -15.39 3.69 4.19
N LEU A 357 -15.52 2.80 3.21
CA LEU A 357 -14.64 1.63 3.07
C LEU A 357 -13.16 2.04 2.90
N ARG A 358 -12.88 3.06 2.08
CA ARG A 358 -11.52 3.60 1.96
C ARG A 358 -10.99 4.11 3.30
N ARG A 359 -11.83 4.79 4.10
CA ARG A 359 -11.42 5.27 5.42
C ARG A 359 -11.17 4.13 6.40
N LEU A 360 -12.02 3.11 6.40
CA LEU A 360 -11.84 1.89 7.20
C LEU A 360 -10.53 1.18 6.84
N ASN A 361 -10.23 1.02 5.54
CA ASN A 361 -8.98 0.43 5.07
C ASN A 361 -7.74 1.24 5.51
N TYR A 362 -7.84 2.57 5.53
CA TYR A 362 -6.74 3.43 5.99
C TYR A 362 -6.51 3.31 7.50
N VAL A 363 -7.58 3.34 8.30
CA VAL A 363 -7.46 3.30 9.76
C VAL A 363 -7.02 1.91 10.25
N GLU A 364 -7.51 0.82 9.64
CA GLU A 364 -7.07 -0.53 9.99
C GLU A 364 -5.59 -0.68 9.68
N PHE A 365 -5.12 -0.16 8.54
CA PHE A 365 -3.72 -0.18 8.17
C PHE A 365 -2.87 0.68 9.10
N GLU A 366 -3.29 1.90 9.43
CA GLU A 366 -2.53 2.78 10.33
C GLU A 366 -2.39 2.21 11.74
N ILE A 367 -3.46 1.59 12.27
CA ILE A 367 -3.41 0.87 13.54
C ILE A 367 -2.50 -0.35 13.40
N GLY A 368 -2.69 -1.18 12.38
CA GLY A 368 -1.86 -2.35 12.14
C GLY A 368 -0.38 -2.00 11.99
N HIS A 369 -0.08 -0.97 11.21
CA HIS A 369 1.28 -0.51 10.94
C HIS A 369 1.97 -0.01 12.20
N TYR A 370 1.28 0.79 13.02
CA TYR A 370 1.80 1.20 14.34
C TYR A 370 2.11 -0.02 15.22
N LEU A 371 1.19 -0.99 15.28
CA LEU A 371 1.32 -2.19 16.10
C LEU A 371 2.45 -3.11 15.64
N ASP A 372 2.66 -3.24 14.32
CA ASP A 372 3.77 -4.02 13.75
C ASP A 372 5.13 -3.36 14.07
N ILE A 373 5.22 -2.03 13.94
CA ILE A 373 6.45 -1.26 14.25
C ILE A 373 6.88 -1.42 15.71
N ILE A 374 5.94 -1.44 16.66
CA ILE A 374 6.28 -1.63 18.08
C ILE A 374 6.55 -3.12 18.42
N GLY A 375 6.44 -4.02 17.44
CA GLY A 375 6.91 -5.40 17.53
C GLY A 375 5.83 -6.46 17.74
N TYR A 376 4.55 -6.15 17.59
CA TYR A 376 3.47 -7.14 17.68
C TYR A 376 3.12 -7.75 16.33
N SER A 377 2.62 -8.99 16.34
CA SER A 377 1.99 -9.61 15.18
C SER A 377 0.56 -9.09 15.09
N VAL A 378 0.21 -8.60 13.91
CA VAL A 378 -1.05 -7.93 13.66
C VAL A 378 -1.50 -8.22 12.25
N ILE A 379 -2.78 -8.50 12.09
CA ILE A 379 -3.39 -8.77 10.80
C ILE A 379 -4.65 -7.94 10.63
N THR A 380 -4.83 -7.44 9.41
CA THR A 380 -5.99 -6.68 8.94
C THR A 380 -6.60 -7.43 7.77
N ARG A 381 -7.76 -6.99 7.25
CA ARG A 381 -8.40 -7.64 6.08
C ARG A 381 -8.60 -9.15 6.30
N THR A 382 -9.03 -9.53 7.50
CA THR A 382 -9.43 -10.91 7.80
C THR A 382 -10.67 -11.28 6.99
N GLU A 383 -10.93 -12.57 6.80
CA GLU A 383 -12.19 -13.03 6.20
C GLU A 383 -13.33 -13.14 7.23
N ILE A 384 -13.09 -12.69 8.47
CA ILE A 384 -14.12 -12.59 9.51
C ILE A 384 -15.15 -11.55 9.07
N ALA A 385 -16.43 -11.90 9.20
CA ALA A 385 -17.51 -10.96 9.03
C ALA A 385 -17.50 -9.93 10.18
N ASP A 386 -17.16 -8.67 9.86
CA ASP A 386 -16.94 -7.60 10.83
C ASP A 386 -18.17 -7.29 11.70
N ASP A 387 -19.38 -7.49 11.15
CA ASP A 387 -20.64 -7.32 11.87
C ASP A 387 -20.82 -8.35 13.00
N LEU A 388 -20.35 -9.59 12.81
CA LEU A 388 -20.39 -10.62 13.85
C LEU A 388 -19.45 -10.25 15.01
N VAL A 389 -18.29 -9.67 14.71
CA VAL A 389 -17.36 -9.15 15.72
C VAL A 389 -18.03 -8.03 16.51
N ALA A 390 -18.64 -7.06 15.82
CA ALA A 390 -19.36 -5.97 16.48
C ALA A 390 -20.52 -6.47 17.37
N ARG A 391 -21.25 -7.51 16.93
CA ARG A 391 -22.33 -8.13 17.71
C ARG A 391 -21.80 -8.81 18.97
N GLN A 392 -20.73 -9.59 18.85
CA GLN A 392 -20.14 -10.30 19.98
C GLN A 392 -19.58 -9.33 21.02
N LEU A 393 -19.01 -8.20 20.58
CA LEU A 393 -18.51 -7.15 21.46
C LEU A 393 -19.62 -6.21 21.99
N GLY A 394 -20.88 -6.44 21.63
CA GLY A 394 -22.03 -5.65 22.13
C GLY A 394 -22.10 -4.23 21.58
N VAL A 395 -21.49 -3.95 20.41
CA VAL A 395 -21.39 -2.62 19.80
C VAL A 395 -22.03 -2.51 18.41
N TYR A 396 -22.70 -3.56 17.95
CA TYR A 396 -23.34 -3.58 16.64
C TYR A 396 -24.52 -2.59 16.55
N GLU A 397 -24.52 -1.80 15.49
CA GLU A 397 -25.61 -0.94 15.06
C GLU A 397 -25.80 -1.11 13.54
N GLY A 398 -27.05 -1.25 13.09
CA GLY A 398 -27.36 -1.63 11.71
C GLY A 398 -26.97 -0.62 10.64
N ASP A 399 -26.73 0.63 11.04
CA ASP A 399 -26.32 1.73 10.17
C ASP A 399 -24.80 2.03 10.28
N PHE A 400 -23.99 1.01 10.59
CA PHE A 400 -22.53 1.13 10.66
C PHE A 400 -21.85 0.16 9.69
N CYS A 401 -20.77 0.63 9.07
CA CYS A 401 -19.79 -0.22 8.43
C CYS A 401 -18.63 -0.47 9.39
N PHE A 402 -18.18 -1.72 9.50
CA PHE A 402 -17.15 -2.14 10.45
C PHE A 402 -15.89 -2.66 9.76
N THR A 403 -14.78 -2.71 10.51
CA THR A 403 -13.54 -3.41 10.14
C THR A 403 -12.89 -3.99 11.40
N THR A 404 -12.22 -5.14 11.25
CA THR A 404 -11.60 -5.90 12.34
C THR A 404 -10.09 -5.99 12.17
N VAL A 405 -9.37 -5.74 13.27
CA VAL A 405 -7.91 -5.94 13.38
C VAL A 405 -7.64 -6.92 14.52
N LEU A 406 -6.82 -7.94 14.26
CA LEU A 406 -6.38 -8.91 15.28
C LEU A 406 -4.93 -8.66 15.66
N ILE A 407 -4.60 -8.79 16.95
CA ILE A 407 -3.25 -8.58 17.46
C ILE A 407 -2.87 -9.63 18.51
N ASN A 408 -1.59 -10.04 18.54
CA ASN A 408 -1.03 -10.95 19.54
C ASN A 408 -0.65 -10.29 20.88
N ALA A 409 -1.27 -9.15 21.19
CA ALA A 409 -1.09 -8.40 22.42
C ALA A 409 -2.37 -8.49 23.25
N LYS A 410 -2.23 -8.69 24.56
CA LYS A 410 -3.36 -8.57 25.49
C LYS A 410 -3.60 -7.10 25.82
N LEU A 411 -4.73 -6.57 25.36
CA LEU A 411 -5.14 -5.18 25.56
C LEU A 411 -6.32 -5.11 26.53
N PRO A 412 -6.46 -4.04 27.31
CA PRO A 412 -7.64 -3.85 28.15
C PRO A 412 -8.88 -3.67 27.28
N GLU A 413 -9.97 -4.31 27.68
CA GLU A 413 -11.26 -4.16 27.01
C GLU A 413 -11.76 -2.72 27.11
N ILE A 414 -12.28 -2.22 25.99
CA ILE A 414 -12.87 -0.89 25.93
C ILE A 414 -14.04 -0.89 24.96
N ALA A 415 -15.00 -0.01 25.22
CA ALA A 415 -15.95 0.45 24.23
C ALA A 415 -15.92 1.99 24.24
N TRP A 416 -15.59 2.57 23.09
CA TRP A 416 -15.62 4.00 22.86
C TRP A 416 -16.53 4.29 21.67
N LYS A 417 -17.44 5.22 21.87
CA LYS A 417 -18.32 5.73 20.82
C LYS A 417 -18.34 7.24 20.87
N VAL A 418 -18.30 7.87 19.71
CA VAL A 418 -18.51 9.32 19.59
C VAL A 418 -19.92 9.63 20.07
N LYS A 419 -20.02 10.43 21.14
CA LYS A 419 -21.32 10.94 21.60
C LYS A 419 -21.79 11.98 20.60
N LYS A 420 -23.03 11.86 20.10
CA LYS A 420 -23.68 12.93 19.34
C LYS A 420 -23.80 14.15 20.26
N GLU A 421 -22.97 15.16 20.02
CA GLU A 421 -23.20 16.47 20.63
C GLU A 421 -24.48 17.09 20.04
N LYS A 422 -25.13 17.98 20.80
CA LYS A 422 -26.25 18.79 20.27
C LYS A 422 -25.79 19.46 18.97
N ARG A 423 -26.68 19.58 17.98
CA ARG A 423 -26.40 20.30 16.72
C ARG A 423 -25.87 21.69 17.06
N ALA A 424 -24.54 21.84 17.07
CA ALA A 424 -23.91 23.13 17.21
C ALA A 424 -24.26 23.93 15.95
N LYS A 425 -24.53 25.22 16.12
CA LYS A 425 -24.64 26.12 14.97
C LYS A 425 -23.24 26.23 14.37
N ILE A 426 -23.01 25.58 13.23
CA ILE A 426 -21.73 25.63 12.54
C ILE A 426 -21.72 26.87 11.66
N GLU A 427 -20.76 27.77 11.89
CA GLU A 427 -20.61 28.96 11.05
C GLU A 427 -19.88 28.59 9.75
N LYS A 428 -20.22 29.27 8.66
CA LYS A 428 -19.66 29.03 7.32
C LYS A 428 -18.13 29.06 7.32
N GLU A 429 -17.53 29.96 8.08
CA GLU A 429 -16.07 30.11 8.14
C GLU A 429 -15.38 29.01 8.95
N ASP A 430 -16.10 28.33 9.85
CA ASP A 430 -15.57 27.13 10.52
C ASP A 430 -15.41 25.99 9.53
N LEU A 431 -16.41 25.77 8.65
CA LEU A 431 -16.33 24.79 7.57
C LEU A 431 -15.24 25.15 6.57
N ARG A 432 -15.11 26.44 6.22
CA ARG A 432 -14.03 26.89 5.33
C ARG A 432 -12.66 26.58 5.91
N ARG A 433 -12.44 26.93 7.18
CA ARG A 433 -11.17 26.68 7.89
C ARG A 433 -10.90 25.19 8.02
N PHE A 434 -11.91 24.40 8.34
CA PHE A 434 -11.82 22.94 8.40
C PHE A 434 -11.38 22.35 7.05
N SER A 435 -12.09 22.68 5.96
CA SER A 435 -11.78 22.15 4.63
C SER A 435 -10.40 22.57 4.16
N LYS A 436 -10.01 23.83 4.38
CA LYS A 436 -8.64 24.31 4.09
C LYS A 436 -7.58 23.57 4.90
N LYS A 437 -7.81 23.34 6.20
CA LYS A 437 -6.91 22.54 7.06
C LYS A 437 -6.79 21.09 6.58
N ARG A 438 -7.81 20.55 5.91
CA ARG A 438 -7.81 19.21 5.29
C ARG A 438 -7.25 19.18 3.86
N GLY A 439 -6.74 20.30 3.35
CA GLY A 439 -6.03 20.38 2.06
C GLY A 439 -6.84 20.95 0.89
N ALA A 440 -8.06 21.46 1.11
CA ALA A 440 -8.82 22.12 0.04
C ALA A 440 -8.25 23.52 -0.28
N ASP A 441 -7.87 23.76 -1.53
CA ASP A 441 -7.41 25.09 -1.99
C ASP A 441 -8.55 26.09 -2.06
N LEU A 442 -9.70 25.64 -2.55
CA LEU A 442 -10.92 26.42 -2.72
C LEU A 442 -12.07 25.77 -1.98
N VAL A 443 -12.84 26.59 -1.28
CA VAL A 443 -14.05 26.15 -0.59
C VAL A 443 -15.18 27.07 -1.03
N GLY A 444 -16.16 26.54 -1.73
CA GLY A 444 -17.37 27.25 -2.11
C GLY A 444 -18.52 26.88 -1.19
N PHE A 445 -19.50 27.78 -1.04
CA PHE A 445 -20.77 27.45 -0.43
C PHE A 445 -21.88 27.83 -1.39
N PHE A 446 -22.76 26.88 -1.67
CA PHE A 446 -23.86 27.03 -2.61
C PHE A 446 -25.15 26.80 -1.84
N SER A 447 -25.98 27.85 -1.73
CA SER A 447 -27.26 27.71 -1.03
C SER A 447 -28.26 26.93 -1.90
N GLN A 448 -29.21 26.25 -1.27
CA GLN A 448 -30.27 25.54 -1.97
C GLN A 448 -31.03 26.47 -2.94
N LYS A 449 -31.31 27.71 -2.53
CA LYS A 449 -31.93 28.72 -3.41
C LYS A 449 -31.09 29.01 -4.67
N ARG A 450 -29.77 29.25 -4.51
CA ARG A 450 -28.88 29.47 -5.67
C ARG A 450 -28.78 28.23 -6.55
N PHE A 451 -28.87 27.03 -5.97
CA PHE A 451 -28.90 25.78 -6.72
C PHE A 451 -30.15 25.64 -7.57
N GLU A 452 -31.33 25.92 -7.02
CA GLU A 452 -32.58 25.89 -7.78
C GLU A 452 -32.58 26.94 -8.89
N GLU A 453 -32.11 28.16 -8.63
CA GLU A 453 -31.96 29.21 -9.65
C GLU A 453 -31.00 28.78 -10.77
N PHE A 454 -29.84 28.20 -10.41
CA PHE A 454 -28.86 27.68 -11.36
C PHE A 454 -29.42 26.54 -12.23
N LYS A 455 -30.08 25.56 -11.60
CA LYS A 455 -30.73 24.43 -12.28
C LYS A 455 -31.78 24.93 -13.29
N ASN A 456 -32.64 25.85 -12.87
CA ASN A 456 -33.67 26.43 -13.74
C ASN A 456 -33.05 27.20 -14.92
N ASN A 457 -31.95 27.92 -14.71
CA ASN A 457 -31.26 28.63 -15.78
C ASN A 457 -30.58 27.67 -16.76
N ILE A 458 -29.95 26.59 -16.30
CA ILE A 458 -29.38 25.56 -17.20
C ILE A 458 -30.48 24.85 -18.00
N LEU A 459 -31.62 24.53 -17.41
CA LEU A 459 -32.72 23.90 -18.14
C LEU A 459 -33.28 24.81 -19.24
N LYS A 460 -33.21 26.14 -19.07
CA LYS A 460 -33.64 27.12 -20.07
C LYS A 460 -32.66 27.29 -21.25
N THR A 461 -31.37 27.02 -21.07
CA THR A 461 -30.36 27.23 -22.13
C THR A 461 -30.38 26.14 -23.21
N LYS A 462 -31.18 25.08 -23.06
CA LYS A 462 -31.20 23.88 -23.94
C LYS A 462 -29.81 23.21 -24.12
N LEU A 463 -28.81 23.58 -23.33
CA LEU A 463 -27.48 22.93 -23.29
C LEU A 463 -27.60 21.46 -22.87
N LEU A 464 -28.63 21.14 -22.10
CA LEU A 464 -29.02 19.77 -21.75
C LEU A 464 -30.25 19.40 -22.60
N SER A 465 -30.03 19.01 -23.85
CA SER A 465 -31.10 18.55 -24.75
C SER A 465 -31.50 17.09 -24.52
N GLN A 466 -30.90 16.40 -23.56
CA GLN A 466 -31.28 15.04 -23.20
C GLN A 466 -31.55 14.95 -21.70
N LYS A 467 -32.69 14.31 -21.37
CA LYS A 467 -33.07 13.80 -20.05
C LYS A 467 -32.11 12.69 -19.55
N GLU A 468 -30.86 12.68 -19.98
CA GLU A 468 -29.88 11.71 -19.51
C GLU A 468 -29.11 12.30 -18.33
N ASN A 469 -29.50 11.83 -17.15
CA ASN A 469 -28.64 11.54 -16.02
C ASN A 469 -27.92 12.74 -15.39
N PHE A 470 -28.64 13.46 -14.52
CA PHE A 470 -28.00 13.88 -13.27
C PHE A 470 -27.75 12.63 -12.42
N TYR A 471 -26.55 12.05 -12.53
CA TYR A 471 -25.94 11.39 -11.37
C TYR A 471 -25.17 12.50 -10.63
N ILE A 472 -25.76 13.00 -9.54
CA ILE A 472 -25.05 13.76 -8.51
C ILE A 472 -25.01 12.89 -7.26
#